data_AF-A0A2V8I7R0-F1
#
_entry.id   AF-A0A2V8I7R0-F1
#
_cell.length_a   1.000
_cell.length_b   1.000
_cell.length_c   1.000
_cell.angle_alpha   90.00
_cell.angle_beta   90.00
_cell.angle_gamma   90.00
#
_symmetry.space_group_name_H-M   'P 1'
#
loop_
_entity.id
_entity.type
_entity.pdbx_description
1 polymer ?
#
loop_
_entity_poly.entity_id
_entity_poly.type
_entity_poly.pdbx_seq_one_letter_code
_entity_poly.pdbx_strand_id
1 'polypeptide(L)'
;MALAPELTEELRYLEINVGRRIRSLRLGQSRSPLKGFGYEFESHRKYEVGEDFRRIDWNVSARMQEIYLKRHFEEREVSVFLVVDVSRSMHFSTAKHSKNLRVMQVGATLGFSAVSDSCKFGILAFSESIEAYEPPRKGRAHVWRTIEKLYNLKPAHSGTNWELALRFLRSQLRSMSIVFLLSDFITDPNMNQLAELPDLKVLAQKHDVVPIVFMDQLESSLPAGRGLLRFRSAEGRGEMLFSLSSSQRNTFDALVEKRTTELHDLFYSLGMDCLFLKVGEAFIDPLMTLFERRKKV
;
A
#
# COMPACT_ATOMS: atom_id res chain seq x y z
N MET A 1 14.99 15.70 12.57
CA MET A 1 15.27 16.93 11.80
C MET A 1 13.95 17.35 11.16
N ALA A 2 13.63 18.65 11.13
CA ALA A 2 12.38 19.07 10.49
C ALA A 2 12.41 18.71 8.99
N LEU A 3 11.26 18.38 8.41
CA LEU A 3 11.11 18.18 6.96
C LEU A 3 11.68 19.40 6.22
N ALA A 4 12.30 19.17 5.07
CA ALA A 4 12.75 20.26 4.20
C ALA A 4 11.55 21.20 3.91
N PRO A 5 11.74 22.54 3.90
CA PRO A 5 10.65 23.49 3.71
C PRO A 5 9.88 23.25 2.41
N GLU A 6 10.60 23.00 1.31
CA GLU A 6 10.05 22.71 -0.01
C GLU A 6 9.15 21.46 0.02
N LEU A 7 9.63 20.36 0.62
CA LEU A 7 8.84 19.14 0.78
C LEU A 7 7.60 19.38 1.65
N THR A 8 7.71 20.22 2.68
CA THR A 8 6.58 20.55 3.55
C THR A 8 5.49 21.30 2.79
N GLU A 9 5.85 22.26 1.93
CA GLU A 9 4.91 22.97 1.08
C GLU A 9 4.26 22.04 0.04
N GLU A 10 5.04 21.16 -0.59
CA GLU A 10 4.50 20.15 -1.51
C GLU A 10 3.50 19.21 -0.81
N LEU A 11 3.84 18.71 0.38
CA LEU A 11 2.94 17.83 1.14
C LEU A 11 1.66 18.56 1.57
N ARG A 12 1.74 19.85 1.93
CA ARG A 12 0.55 20.68 2.19
C ARG A 12 -0.28 20.89 0.93
N TYR A 13 0.35 21.11 -0.22
CA TYR A 13 -0.35 21.21 -1.50
C TYR A 13 -1.09 19.91 -1.83
N LEU A 14 -0.44 18.76 -1.68
CA LEU A 14 -1.04 17.43 -1.87
C LEU A 14 -2.24 17.23 -0.92
N GLU A 15 -2.07 17.57 0.36
CA GLU A 15 -3.14 17.49 1.34
C GLU A 15 -4.38 18.30 0.95
N ILE A 16 -4.19 19.56 0.53
CA ILE A 16 -5.29 20.49 0.25
C ILE A 16 -5.99 20.19 -1.08
N ASN A 17 -5.21 19.88 -2.13
CA ASN A 17 -5.71 19.80 -3.50
C ASN A 17 -5.99 18.37 -3.94
N VAL A 18 -5.18 17.40 -3.50
CA VAL A 18 -5.35 15.99 -3.85
C VAL A 18 -6.29 15.30 -2.86
N GLY A 19 -6.23 15.62 -1.57
CA GLY A 19 -7.19 15.11 -0.57
C GLY A 19 -8.65 15.48 -0.89
N ARG A 20 -8.90 16.57 -1.62
CA ARG A 20 -10.24 16.93 -2.14
C ARG A 20 -10.69 16.05 -3.30
N ARG A 21 -9.78 15.67 -4.21
CA ARG A 21 -10.07 14.79 -5.35
C ARG A 21 -10.26 13.34 -4.90
N ILE A 22 -9.45 12.87 -3.95
CA ILE A 22 -9.53 11.49 -3.44
C ILE A 22 -10.71 11.28 -2.47
N ARG A 23 -11.27 12.33 -1.84
CA ARG A 23 -12.51 12.25 -1.03
C ARG A 23 -13.72 11.58 -1.70
N SER A 24 -13.72 11.48 -3.03
CA SER A 24 -14.77 10.82 -3.82
C SER A 24 -14.54 9.31 -4.02
N LEU A 25 -13.38 8.82 -3.61
CA LEU A 25 -12.92 7.44 -3.68
C LEU A 25 -13.07 6.86 -2.28
N ARG A 26 -14.27 6.34 -1.97
CA ARG A 26 -14.60 5.72 -0.68
C ARG A 26 -13.69 4.51 -0.42
N LEU A 27 -12.50 4.76 0.11
CA LEU A 27 -11.63 3.75 0.68
C LEU A 27 -12.38 3.14 1.88
N GLY A 28 -13.02 1.99 1.67
CA GLY A 28 -13.71 1.28 2.76
C GLY A 28 -15.23 1.18 2.72
N GLN A 29 -15.90 1.54 1.61
CA GLN A 29 -17.32 1.17 1.42
C GLN A 29 -17.54 -0.08 0.57
N SER A 30 -16.53 -0.95 0.44
CA SER A 30 -16.83 -2.34 0.09
C SER A 30 -17.59 -2.96 1.25
N ARG A 31 -18.92 -2.97 1.11
CA ARG A 31 -19.86 -3.73 1.93
C ARG A 31 -19.38 -5.17 1.92
N SER A 32 -18.63 -5.58 2.93
CA SER A 32 -18.42 -6.99 3.18
C SER A 32 -19.81 -7.60 3.45
N PRO A 33 -20.24 -8.63 2.72
CA PRO A 33 -21.51 -9.30 2.98
C PRO A 33 -21.48 -10.13 4.29
N LEU A 34 -20.36 -10.12 5.04
CA LEU A 34 -20.22 -10.80 6.31
C LEU A 34 -20.79 -9.96 7.45
N LYS A 35 -22.06 -10.28 7.78
CA LYS A 35 -22.82 -9.79 8.94
C LYS A 35 -22.07 -10.08 10.25
N GLY A 36 -21.25 -9.14 10.70
CA GLY A 36 -20.68 -9.09 12.05
C GLY A 36 -21.72 -8.61 13.07
N PHE A 37 -21.61 -9.10 14.31
CA PHE A 37 -22.44 -8.70 15.43
C PHE A 37 -21.88 -7.40 16.05
N GLY A 38 -22.51 -6.24 15.82
CA GLY A 38 -22.02 -4.92 16.28
C GLY A 38 -23.13 -3.96 16.73
N TYR A 39 -22.89 -3.21 17.81
CA TYR A 39 -23.88 -2.72 18.78
C TYR A 39 -24.76 -1.50 18.41
N GLU A 40 -24.85 -1.05 17.17
CA GLU A 40 -25.72 0.08 16.79
C GLU A 40 -26.95 -0.35 15.99
N PHE A 41 -28.10 0.20 16.37
CA PHE A 41 -29.44 -0.19 15.93
C PHE A 41 -29.80 0.48 14.60
N GLU A 42 -30.11 -0.30 13.56
CA GLU A 42 -30.48 0.23 12.23
C GLU A 42 -32.00 0.24 12.00
N SER A 43 -32.64 -0.95 12.03
CA SER A 43 -34.06 -1.11 11.78
C SER A 43 -34.57 -2.48 12.24
N HIS A 44 -35.89 -2.61 12.38
CA HIS A 44 -36.55 -3.89 12.66
C HIS A 44 -36.98 -4.57 11.36
N ARG A 45 -36.62 -5.85 11.19
CA ARG A 45 -37.11 -6.70 10.09
C ARG A 45 -37.95 -7.85 10.66
N LYS A 46 -39.03 -8.24 9.98
CA LYS A 46 -39.78 -9.45 10.32
C LYS A 46 -38.89 -10.68 10.25
N TYR A 47 -39.01 -11.56 11.24
CA TYR A 47 -38.30 -12.82 11.31
C TYR A 47 -38.70 -13.75 10.17
N GLU A 48 -37.70 -14.38 9.55
CA GLU A 48 -37.90 -15.49 8.61
C GLU A 48 -37.46 -16.82 9.23
N VAL A 49 -38.13 -17.90 8.82
CA VAL A 49 -37.88 -19.24 9.35
C VAL A 49 -36.43 -19.66 9.05
N GLY A 50 -35.69 -20.02 10.09
CA GLY A 50 -34.28 -20.43 10.01
C GLY A 50 -33.28 -19.35 10.45
N GLU A 51 -33.74 -18.16 10.81
CA GLU A 51 -32.87 -17.12 11.39
C GLU A 51 -32.61 -17.35 12.90
N ASP A 52 -31.54 -16.75 13.43
CA ASP A 52 -31.13 -16.90 14.83
C ASP A 52 -32.07 -16.16 15.80
N PHE A 53 -32.77 -16.91 16.64
CA PHE A 53 -33.73 -16.42 17.64
C PHE A 53 -33.10 -15.52 18.71
N ARG A 54 -31.78 -15.56 18.91
CA ARG A 54 -31.08 -14.68 19.88
C ARG A 54 -31.07 -13.22 19.44
N ARG A 55 -31.39 -12.95 18.17
CA ARG A 55 -31.44 -11.60 17.59
C ARG A 55 -32.84 -10.97 17.67
N ILE A 56 -33.81 -11.64 18.29
CA ILE A 56 -35.19 -11.13 18.41
C ILE A 56 -35.23 -9.93 19.36
N ASP A 57 -35.84 -8.83 18.90
CA ASP A 57 -36.18 -7.69 19.75
C ASP A 57 -37.56 -7.94 20.38
N TRP A 58 -37.58 -8.47 21.60
CA TRP A 58 -38.82 -8.82 22.30
C TRP A 58 -39.71 -7.61 22.58
N ASN A 59 -39.15 -6.40 22.76
CA ASN A 59 -39.92 -5.20 23.05
C ASN A 59 -40.72 -4.74 21.81
N VAL A 60 -40.07 -4.71 20.65
CA VAL A 60 -40.76 -4.35 19.40
C VAL A 60 -41.67 -5.46 18.92
N SER A 61 -41.27 -6.72 19.12
CA SER A 61 -42.12 -7.86 18.77
C SER A 61 -43.42 -7.88 19.58
N ALA A 62 -43.37 -7.56 20.88
CA ALA A 62 -44.55 -7.45 21.72
C ALA A 62 -45.49 -6.31 21.27
N ARG A 63 -44.93 -5.17 20.84
CA ARG A 63 -45.71 -4.01 20.38
C ARG A 63 -46.36 -4.23 19.01
N MET A 64 -45.67 -4.90 18.09
CA MET A 64 -46.15 -5.13 16.72
C MET A 64 -46.94 -6.44 16.57
N GLN A 65 -47.01 -7.28 17.62
CA GLN A 65 -47.64 -8.61 17.59
C GLN A 65 -47.07 -9.56 16.52
N GLU A 66 -45.84 -9.31 16.09
CA GLU A 66 -45.11 -10.09 15.09
C GLU A 66 -43.63 -10.16 15.50
N ILE A 67 -42.91 -11.22 15.13
CA ILE A 67 -41.50 -11.40 15.54
C ILE A 67 -40.60 -10.50 14.68
N TYR A 68 -39.88 -9.59 15.33
CA TYR A 68 -38.91 -8.71 14.70
C TYR A 68 -37.48 -9.01 15.17
N LEU A 69 -36.55 -9.05 14.21
CA LEU A 69 -35.12 -9.16 14.46
C LEU A 69 -34.49 -7.77 14.56
N LYS A 70 -33.62 -7.61 15.55
CA LYS A 70 -32.75 -6.43 15.71
C LYS A 70 -31.59 -6.53 14.73
N ARG A 71 -31.57 -5.67 13.70
CA ARG A 71 -30.39 -5.51 12.84
C ARG A 71 -29.40 -4.57 13.50
N HIS A 72 -28.17 -5.05 13.51
CA HIS A 72 -27.01 -4.47 14.15
C HIS A 72 -25.98 -4.23 13.04
N PHE A 73 -25.62 -2.98 12.78
CA PHE A 73 -24.54 -2.65 11.83
C PHE A 73 -23.24 -2.49 12.60
N GLU A 74 -22.18 -3.17 12.17
CA GLU A 74 -20.83 -2.85 12.61
C GLU A 74 -20.32 -1.75 11.67
N GLU A 75 -20.30 -0.50 12.12
CA GLU A 75 -19.50 0.53 11.44
C GLU A 75 -18.03 0.15 11.64
N ARG A 76 -17.51 -0.69 10.74
CA ARG A 76 -16.10 -1.09 10.80
C ARG A 76 -15.27 0.12 10.39
N GLU A 77 -14.54 0.66 11.35
CA GLU A 77 -13.49 1.63 11.08
C GLU A 77 -12.43 1.00 10.17
N VAL A 78 -12.43 1.37 8.89
CA VAL A 78 -11.43 0.92 7.94
C VAL A 78 -10.09 1.57 8.27
N SER A 79 -9.04 0.75 8.26
CA SER A 79 -7.67 1.19 8.50
C SER A 79 -6.89 1.13 7.19
N VAL A 80 -6.17 2.21 6.90
CA VAL A 80 -5.18 2.29 5.83
C VAL A 80 -3.79 2.08 6.44
N PHE A 81 -3.02 1.18 5.85
CA PHE A 81 -1.71 0.79 6.35
C PHE A 81 -0.68 0.88 5.22
N LEU A 82 0.41 1.62 5.42
CA LEU A 82 1.53 1.63 4.47
C LEU A 82 2.62 0.68 4.95
N VAL A 83 3.08 -0.19 4.07
CA VAL A 83 4.26 -1.04 4.28
C VAL A 83 5.33 -0.52 3.36
N VAL A 84 6.34 0.12 3.93
CA VAL A 84 7.35 0.87 3.20
C VAL A 84 8.67 0.13 3.26
N ASP A 85 9.16 -0.26 2.10
CA ASP A 85 10.52 -0.76 1.95
C ASP A 85 11.50 0.42 2.02
N VAL A 86 12.45 0.32 2.94
CA VAL A 86 13.53 1.32 3.15
C VAL A 86 14.91 0.71 2.95
N SER A 87 14.99 -0.38 2.17
CA SER A 87 16.26 -1.01 1.78
C SER A 87 17.14 -0.11 0.92
N ARG A 88 18.38 -0.54 0.67
CA ARG A 88 19.36 0.24 -0.11
C ARG A 88 18.92 0.44 -1.57
N SER A 89 18.11 -0.43 -2.16
CA SER A 89 17.57 -0.25 -3.53
C SER A 89 16.66 0.97 -3.62
N MET A 90 15.92 1.26 -2.56
CA MET A 90 15.03 2.42 -2.44
C MET A 90 15.79 3.75 -2.31
N HIS A 91 17.08 3.72 -1.98
CA HIS A 91 17.97 4.89 -2.02
C HIS A 91 18.53 5.21 -3.42
N PHE A 92 18.28 4.36 -4.42
CA PHE A 92 18.70 4.63 -5.79
C PHE A 92 17.99 5.88 -6.34
N SER A 93 18.76 6.77 -6.96
CA SER A 93 18.27 8.03 -7.51
C SER A 93 19.11 8.44 -8.71
N THR A 94 18.52 8.43 -9.90
CA THR A 94 19.18 9.01 -11.08
C THR A 94 18.65 10.42 -11.40
N ALA A 95 17.39 10.69 -11.10
CA ALA A 95 16.75 11.98 -11.35
C ALA A 95 16.97 12.98 -10.20
N LYS A 96 16.49 14.23 -10.39
CA LYS A 96 16.37 15.24 -9.31
C LYS A 96 15.56 14.76 -8.10
N HIS A 97 14.74 13.72 -8.28
CA HIS A 97 13.86 13.16 -7.26
C HIS A 97 14.28 11.72 -6.98
N SER A 98 14.44 11.37 -5.71
CA SER A 98 14.75 10.00 -5.29
C SER A 98 13.49 9.14 -5.20
N LYS A 99 13.66 7.81 -5.29
CA LYS A 99 12.60 6.84 -4.98
C LYS A 99 11.99 7.09 -3.61
N ASN A 100 12.82 7.32 -2.58
CA ASN A 100 12.36 7.69 -1.24
C ASN A 100 11.48 8.95 -1.22
N LEU A 101 11.84 10.00 -1.97
CA LEU A 101 11.00 11.19 -2.09
C LEU A 101 9.63 10.86 -2.68
N ARG A 102 9.61 10.03 -3.74
CA ARG A 102 8.37 9.60 -4.38
C ARG A 102 7.50 8.76 -3.44
N VAL A 103 8.09 7.82 -2.73
CA VAL A 103 7.43 7.00 -1.70
C VAL A 103 6.77 7.88 -0.64
N MET A 104 7.46 8.92 -0.17
CA MET A 104 6.88 9.86 0.80
C MET A 104 5.73 10.68 0.22
N GLN A 105 5.84 11.17 -1.01
CA GLN A 105 4.78 11.90 -1.69
C GLN A 105 3.53 11.03 -1.86
N VAL A 106 3.70 9.77 -2.29
CA VAL A 106 2.62 8.78 -2.41
C VAL A 106 2.04 8.46 -1.03
N GLY A 107 2.88 8.12 -0.06
CA GLY A 107 2.45 7.77 1.30
C GLY A 107 1.70 8.90 2.00
N ALA A 108 2.14 10.14 1.86
CA ALA A 108 1.45 11.31 2.38
C ALA A 108 0.11 11.53 1.68
N THR A 109 0.05 11.38 0.36
CA THR A 109 -1.20 11.47 -0.41
C THR A 109 -2.22 10.44 0.08
N LEU A 110 -1.80 9.18 0.25
CA LEU A 110 -2.63 8.10 0.78
C LEU A 110 -3.05 8.37 2.23
N GLY A 111 -2.14 8.85 3.08
CA GLY A 111 -2.43 9.16 4.48
C GLY A 111 -3.41 10.32 4.66
N PHE A 112 -3.26 11.41 3.91
CA PHE A 112 -4.20 12.52 3.94
C PHE A 112 -5.56 12.17 3.34
N SER A 113 -5.59 11.27 2.35
CA SER A 113 -6.85 10.70 1.88
C SER A 113 -7.54 9.89 2.99
N ALA A 114 -6.80 9.00 3.66
CA ALA A 114 -7.34 8.17 4.74
C ALA A 114 -7.96 9.03 5.86
N VAL A 115 -7.29 10.12 6.25
CA VAL A 115 -7.84 11.06 7.25
C VAL A 115 -9.12 11.74 6.75
N SER A 116 -9.18 12.10 5.47
CA SER A 116 -10.37 12.73 4.88
C SER A 116 -11.58 11.80 4.86
N ASP A 117 -11.35 10.49 4.73
CA ASP A 117 -12.38 9.45 4.77
C ASP A 117 -12.64 8.91 6.19
N SER A 118 -12.09 9.57 7.22
CA SER A 118 -12.18 9.14 8.63
C SER A 118 -11.63 7.75 8.92
N CYS A 119 -10.72 7.25 8.09
CA CYS A 119 -9.98 6.02 8.29
C CYS A 119 -8.84 6.20 9.31
N LYS A 120 -8.43 5.11 9.95
CA LYS A 120 -7.17 5.06 10.70
C LYS A 120 -6.00 4.97 9.73
N PHE A 121 -4.87 5.56 10.06
CA PHE A 121 -3.65 5.49 9.25
C PHE A 121 -2.48 4.97 10.09
N GLY A 122 -1.73 3.99 9.56
CA GLY A 122 -0.53 3.45 10.20
C GLY A 122 0.56 3.14 9.18
N ILE A 123 1.80 2.95 9.65
CA ILE A 123 2.93 2.57 8.79
C ILE A 123 3.78 1.45 9.41
N LEU A 124 4.43 0.69 8.54
CA LEU A 124 5.51 -0.24 8.84
C LEU A 124 6.63 0.04 7.86
N ALA A 125 7.79 0.48 8.34
CA ALA A 125 9.00 0.60 7.54
C ALA A 125 9.92 -0.58 7.85
N PHE A 126 10.45 -1.23 6.80
CA PHE A 126 11.28 -2.42 6.95
C PHE A 126 12.45 -2.46 5.97
N SER A 127 13.47 -3.20 6.35
CA SER A 127 14.67 -3.54 5.59
C SER A 127 14.91 -5.05 5.76
N GLU A 128 16.08 -5.49 6.20
CA GLU A 128 16.31 -6.83 6.77
C GLU A 128 15.63 -7.00 8.14
N SER A 129 15.22 -5.90 8.78
CA SER A 129 14.55 -5.87 10.08
C SER A 129 13.37 -4.89 10.07
N ILE A 130 12.58 -4.86 11.15
CA ILE A 130 11.56 -3.81 11.34
C ILE A 130 12.25 -2.53 11.83
N GLU A 131 12.30 -1.52 10.97
CA GLU A 131 12.97 -0.24 11.24
C GLU A 131 12.03 0.73 11.97
N ALA A 132 10.75 0.74 11.60
CA ALA A 132 9.74 1.54 12.30
C ALA A 132 8.35 0.93 12.18
N TYR A 133 7.57 1.04 13.25
CA TYR A 133 6.15 0.71 13.27
C TYR A 133 5.37 1.83 13.96
N GLU A 134 4.29 2.28 13.33
CA GLU A 134 3.30 3.19 13.91
C GLU A 134 1.91 2.57 13.74
N PRO A 135 1.21 2.24 14.85
CA PRO A 135 -0.09 1.59 14.79
C PRO A 135 -1.16 2.54 14.20
N PRO A 136 -2.23 2.00 13.59
CA PRO A 136 -3.22 2.83 12.91
C PRO A 136 -3.96 3.75 13.89
N ARG A 137 -3.85 5.06 13.69
CA ARG A 137 -4.59 6.06 14.49
C ARG A 137 -5.26 7.09 13.58
N LYS A 138 -6.34 7.67 14.09
CA LYS A 138 -7.03 8.78 13.42
C LYS A 138 -6.29 10.09 13.66
N GLY A 139 -6.51 11.04 12.75
CA GLY A 139 -6.14 12.43 12.94
C GLY A 139 -4.98 12.89 12.05
N ARG A 140 -5.13 14.09 11.50
CA ARG A 140 -4.16 14.76 10.64
C ARG A 140 -2.76 14.86 11.26
N ALA A 141 -2.68 15.21 12.55
CA ALA A 141 -1.41 15.32 13.26
C ALA A 141 -0.64 13.99 13.34
N HIS A 142 -1.36 12.86 13.37
CA HIS A 142 -0.73 11.55 13.33
C HIS A 142 -0.07 11.30 11.98
N VAL A 143 -0.76 11.56 10.86
CA VAL A 143 -0.19 11.40 9.51
C VAL A 143 1.09 12.22 9.36
N TRP A 144 1.05 13.51 9.71
CA TRP A 144 2.24 14.37 9.63
C TRP A 144 3.42 13.83 10.45
N ARG A 145 3.19 13.43 11.70
CA ARG A 145 4.23 12.84 12.57
C ARG A 145 4.81 11.57 11.98
N THR A 146 3.95 10.74 11.41
CA THR A 146 4.34 9.45 10.84
C THR A 146 5.15 9.62 9.56
N ILE A 147 4.78 10.56 8.69
CA ILE A 147 5.57 10.91 7.49
C ILE A 147 6.90 11.55 7.88
N GLU A 148 6.92 12.44 8.88
CA GLU A 148 8.17 13.03 9.39
C GLU A 148 9.10 11.96 9.99
N LYS A 149 8.54 10.98 10.72
CA LYS A 149 9.31 9.83 11.23
C LYS A 149 9.91 9.02 10.09
N LEU A 150 9.14 8.74 9.03
CA LEU A 150 9.61 8.02 7.85
C LEU A 150 10.72 8.79 7.13
N TYR A 151 10.58 10.11 6.96
CA TYR A 151 11.62 10.95 6.33
C TYR A 151 12.94 10.95 7.10
N ASN A 152 12.86 11.00 8.43
CA ASN A 152 14.02 11.02 9.30
C ASN A 152 14.61 9.63 9.57
N LEU A 153 13.95 8.57 9.09
CA LEU A 153 14.39 7.21 9.34
C LEU A 153 15.73 6.98 8.63
N LYS A 154 16.70 6.51 9.39
CA LYS A 154 17.98 6.01 8.88
C LYS A 154 17.98 4.50 9.09
N PRO A 155 17.76 3.69 8.04
CA PRO A 155 17.76 2.25 8.16
C PRO A 155 19.07 1.76 8.77
N ALA A 156 18.98 0.88 9.75
CA ALA A 156 20.16 0.25 10.33
C ALA A 156 20.73 -0.82 9.38
N HIS A 157 19.87 -1.42 8.54
CA HIS A 157 20.22 -2.49 7.62
C HIS A 157 19.94 -2.14 6.16
N SER A 158 20.59 -2.84 5.23
CA SER A 158 20.61 -2.48 3.80
C SER A 158 19.82 -3.40 2.87
N GLY A 159 19.54 -4.65 3.24
CA GLY A 159 18.75 -5.57 2.43
C GLY A 159 17.24 -5.47 2.67
N THR A 160 16.51 -6.40 2.05
CA THR A 160 15.05 -6.44 2.03
C THR A 160 14.55 -7.79 2.53
N ASN A 161 13.74 -7.84 3.59
CA ASN A 161 13.15 -9.08 4.11
C ASN A 161 11.61 -8.99 4.18
N TRP A 162 10.97 -9.33 3.07
CA TRP A 162 9.51 -9.35 2.96
C TRP A 162 8.85 -10.37 3.88
N GLU A 163 9.46 -11.53 4.09
CA GLU A 163 8.89 -12.57 4.96
C GLU A 163 8.71 -12.05 6.38
N LEU A 164 9.76 -11.40 6.92
CA LEU A 164 9.73 -10.79 8.24
C LEU A 164 8.68 -9.68 8.32
N ALA A 165 8.63 -8.79 7.33
CA ALA A 165 7.71 -7.66 7.30
C ALA A 165 6.23 -8.12 7.24
N LEU A 166 5.91 -9.05 6.35
CA LEU A 166 4.55 -9.57 6.17
C LEU A 166 4.10 -10.38 7.40
N ARG A 167 4.98 -11.20 7.96
CA ARG A 167 4.69 -11.95 9.20
C ARG A 167 4.42 -11.01 10.38
N PHE A 168 5.23 -9.97 10.53
CA PHE A 168 5.01 -8.94 11.55
C PHE A 168 3.68 -8.22 11.32
N LEU A 169 3.42 -7.74 10.11
CA LEU A 169 2.18 -7.04 9.76
C LEU A 169 0.94 -7.88 10.07
N ARG A 170 0.95 -9.17 9.69
CA ARG A 170 -0.15 -10.11 9.97
C ARG A 170 -0.44 -10.24 11.47
N SER A 171 0.58 -10.15 12.33
CA SER A 171 0.39 -10.19 13.79
C SER A 171 -0.25 -8.91 14.35
N GLN A 172 -0.10 -7.79 13.65
CA GLN A 172 -0.58 -6.47 14.09
C GLN A 172 -1.98 -6.14 13.55
N LEU A 173 -2.32 -6.60 12.34
CA LEU A 173 -3.62 -6.32 11.73
C LEU A 173 -4.71 -7.18 12.37
N ARG A 174 -5.62 -6.53 13.13
CA ARG A 174 -6.75 -7.19 13.82
C ARG A 174 -8.05 -7.16 13.02
N SER A 175 -8.16 -6.28 12.04
CA SER A 175 -9.37 -6.03 11.26
C SER A 175 -9.05 -5.85 9.77
N MET A 176 -10.07 -6.03 8.92
CA MET A 176 -9.97 -5.72 7.48
C MET A 176 -9.38 -4.32 7.30
N SER A 177 -8.34 -4.24 6.47
CA SER A 177 -7.53 -3.03 6.28
C SER A 177 -7.13 -2.95 4.82
N ILE A 178 -6.88 -1.73 4.34
CA ILE A 178 -6.29 -1.49 3.02
C ILE A 178 -4.78 -1.33 3.25
N VAL A 179 -3.98 -2.20 2.66
CA VAL A 179 -2.54 -2.30 2.85
C VAL A 179 -1.85 -1.91 1.55
N PHE A 180 -1.11 -0.81 1.55
CA PHE A 180 -0.29 -0.40 0.41
C PHE A 180 1.14 -0.86 0.62
N LEU A 181 1.65 -1.71 -0.28
CA LEU A 181 3.05 -2.14 -0.26
C LEU A 181 3.86 -1.19 -1.16
N LEU A 182 4.78 -0.41 -0.59
CA LEU A 182 5.57 0.59 -1.29
C LEU A 182 7.02 0.11 -1.42
N SER A 183 7.43 -0.35 -2.60
CA SER A 183 8.79 -0.89 -2.84
C SER A 183 9.10 -0.93 -4.35
N ASP A 184 10.34 -1.18 -4.72
CA ASP A 184 10.73 -1.59 -6.08
C ASP A 184 10.71 -3.12 -6.27
N PHE A 185 10.42 -3.86 -5.20
CA PHE A 185 10.37 -5.33 -5.11
C PHE A 185 11.66 -5.99 -5.60
N ILE A 186 12.79 -5.28 -5.51
CA ILE A 186 14.10 -5.85 -5.81
C ILE A 186 14.52 -6.62 -4.56
N THR A 187 14.67 -7.93 -4.71
CA THR A 187 15.06 -8.83 -3.62
C THR A 187 16.24 -9.69 -4.04
N ASP A 188 17.05 -10.09 -3.06
CA ASP A 188 18.18 -10.99 -3.29
C ASP A 188 17.66 -12.31 -3.90
N PRO A 189 18.24 -12.78 -5.03
CA PRO A 189 17.89 -14.07 -5.63
C PRO A 189 18.00 -15.26 -4.67
N ASN A 190 18.78 -15.14 -3.59
CA ASN A 190 18.95 -16.19 -2.58
C ASN A 190 17.86 -16.19 -1.50
N MET A 191 17.01 -15.16 -1.44
CA MET A 191 15.86 -15.14 -0.54
C MET A 191 14.65 -15.81 -1.18
N ASN A 192 13.72 -16.28 -0.33
CA ASN A 192 12.45 -16.83 -0.77
C ASN A 192 11.75 -15.83 -1.70
N GLN A 193 11.32 -16.31 -2.87
CA GLN A 193 10.63 -15.46 -3.82
C GLN A 193 9.32 -14.98 -3.21
N LEU A 194 8.94 -13.74 -3.52
CA LEU A 194 7.70 -13.12 -3.03
C LEU A 194 6.47 -14.01 -3.26
N ALA A 195 6.46 -14.78 -4.35
CA ALA A 195 5.41 -15.73 -4.73
C ALA A 195 5.22 -16.91 -3.76
N GLU A 196 6.28 -17.30 -3.07
CA GLU A 196 6.33 -18.46 -2.19
C GLU A 196 5.94 -18.09 -0.75
N LEU A 197 5.86 -16.79 -0.42
CA LEU A 197 5.58 -16.34 0.93
C LEU A 197 4.12 -16.61 1.32
N PRO A 198 3.86 -17.48 2.31
CA PRO A 198 2.50 -17.83 2.72
C PRO A 198 1.77 -16.64 3.36
N ASP A 199 2.50 -15.78 4.07
CA ASP A 199 1.94 -14.60 4.73
C ASP A 199 1.39 -13.58 3.72
N LEU A 200 1.96 -13.47 2.52
CA LEU A 200 1.42 -12.62 1.45
C LEU A 200 0.04 -13.11 1.00
N LYS A 201 -0.10 -14.43 0.78
CA LYS A 201 -1.37 -15.05 0.38
C LYS A 201 -2.45 -14.85 1.44
N VAL A 202 -2.09 -15.06 2.71
CA VAL A 202 -3.01 -14.86 3.84
C VAL A 202 -3.41 -13.38 3.97
N LEU A 203 -2.48 -12.45 3.76
CA LEU A 203 -2.77 -11.02 3.79
C LEU A 203 -3.72 -10.64 2.64
N ALA A 204 -3.45 -11.07 1.41
CA ALA A 204 -4.30 -10.79 0.24
C ALA A 204 -5.73 -11.36 0.38
N GLN A 205 -5.89 -12.48 1.08
CA GLN A 205 -7.22 -13.04 1.35
C GLN A 205 -8.02 -12.28 2.43
N LYS A 206 -7.32 -11.66 3.38
CA LYS A 206 -7.94 -11.05 4.58
C LYS A 206 -7.96 -9.52 4.56
N HIS A 207 -7.19 -8.91 3.69
CA HIS A 207 -6.99 -7.48 3.58
C HIS A 207 -6.99 -7.09 2.11
N ASP A 208 -7.30 -5.83 1.87
CA ASP A 208 -7.19 -5.27 0.54
C ASP A 208 -5.72 -4.83 0.32
N VAL A 209 -4.94 -5.63 -0.38
CA VAL A 209 -3.50 -5.40 -0.55
C VAL A 209 -3.22 -4.82 -1.94
N VAL A 210 -2.52 -3.68 -1.96
CA VAL A 210 -2.21 -2.90 -3.17
C VAL A 210 -0.70 -2.67 -3.28
N PRO A 211 0.01 -3.43 -4.13
CA PRO A 211 1.40 -3.17 -4.44
C PRO A 211 1.57 -1.90 -5.29
N ILE A 212 2.43 -0.98 -4.85
CA ILE A 212 2.88 0.18 -5.61
C ILE A 212 4.39 0.03 -5.86
N VAL A 213 4.73 -0.23 -7.12
CA VAL A 213 6.08 -0.51 -7.60
C VAL A 213 6.73 0.79 -8.06
N PHE A 214 7.85 1.18 -7.45
CA PHE A 214 8.62 2.37 -7.86
C PHE A 214 9.76 1.99 -8.79
N MET A 215 9.80 2.59 -9.98
CA MET A 215 10.81 2.32 -11.01
C MET A 215 11.60 3.58 -11.30
N ASP A 216 12.93 3.54 -11.17
CA ASP A 216 13.76 4.64 -11.65
C ASP A 216 13.89 4.60 -13.19
N GLN A 217 14.19 5.74 -13.81
CA GLN A 217 14.34 5.83 -15.26
C GLN A 217 15.45 4.92 -15.78
N LEU A 218 16.59 4.84 -15.09
CA LEU A 218 17.70 3.94 -15.50
C LEU A 218 17.45 2.47 -15.20
N GLU A 219 16.48 2.16 -14.35
CA GLU A 219 16.02 0.79 -14.14
C GLU A 219 15.00 0.38 -15.20
N SER A 220 14.37 1.36 -15.86
CA SER A 220 13.36 1.13 -16.88
C SER A 220 13.94 1.06 -18.29
N SER A 221 14.97 1.87 -18.59
CA SER A 221 15.67 1.83 -19.87
C SER A 221 17.09 2.39 -19.78
N LEU A 222 17.99 1.81 -20.58
CA LEU A 222 19.36 2.31 -20.69
C LEU A 222 19.43 3.53 -21.63
N PRO A 223 20.27 4.54 -21.34
CA PRO A 223 20.35 5.75 -22.16
C PRO A 223 20.87 5.46 -23.57
N ALA A 224 20.38 6.25 -24.53
CA ALA A 224 20.90 6.24 -25.89
C ALA A 224 22.33 6.79 -25.91
N GLY A 225 23.25 6.10 -26.59
CA GLY A 225 24.64 6.54 -26.71
C GLY A 225 25.61 5.42 -27.01
N ARG A 226 26.90 5.75 -26.97
CA ARG A 226 28.02 4.81 -27.00
C ARG A 226 28.82 4.98 -25.70
N GLY A 227 29.19 3.89 -25.07
CA GLY A 227 29.91 3.91 -23.80
C GLY A 227 29.56 2.72 -22.92
N LEU A 228 30.15 2.73 -21.73
CA LEU A 228 29.95 1.73 -20.71
C LEU A 228 29.30 2.38 -19.50
N LEU A 229 28.22 1.78 -19.00
CA LEU A 229 27.53 2.19 -17.79
C LEU A 229 27.81 1.14 -16.71
N ARG A 230 28.39 1.58 -15.59
CA ARG A 230 28.70 0.69 -14.48
C ARG A 230 27.57 0.74 -13.46
N PHE A 231 26.85 -0.35 -13.33
CA PHE A 231 25.88 -0.57 -12.26
C PHE A 231 26.56 -1.26 -11.09
N ARG A 232 26.32 -0.78 -9.87
CA ARG A 232 26.67 -1.50 -8.65
C ARG A 232 25.39 -2.02 -8.04
N SER A 233 25.34 -3.31 -7.74
CA SER A 233 24.17 -3.92 -7.11
C SER A 233 23.83 -3.21 -5.80
N ALA A 234 22.53 -2.97 -5.59
CA ALA A 234 21.99 -2.36 -4.38
C ALA A 234 21.88 -3.34 -3.21
N GLU A 235 21.99 -4.65 -3.43
CA GLU A 235 21.93 -5.66 -2.34
C GLU A 235 23.23 -6.49 -2.27
N GLY A 236 23.94 -6.66 -3.38
CA GLY A 236 25.22 -7.37 -3.43
C GLY A 236 26.45 -6.45 -3.54
N ARG A 237 27.63 -7.08 -3.62
CA ARG A 237 28.92 -6.44 -3.93
C ARG A 237 29.28 -6.45 -5.43
N GLY A 238 28.39 -6.98 -6.27
CA GLY A 238 28.63 -7.10 -7.71
C GLY A 238 28.61 -5.75 -8.41
N GLU A 239 29.59 -5.53 -9.29
CA GLU A 239 29.56 -4.47 -10.30
C GLU A 239 29.30 -5.11 -11.66
N MET A 240 28.31 -4.59 -12.38
CA MET A 240 28.00 -4.98 -13.76
C MET A 240 28.31 -3.82 -14.69
N LEU A 241 29.01 -4.13 -15.77
CA LEU A 241 29.27 -3.19 -16.84
C LEU A 241 28.33 -3.48 -18.01
N PHE A 242 27.46 -2.51 -18.30
CA PHE A 242 26.58 -2.54 -19.44
C PHE A 242 27.15 -1.67 -20.56
N SER A 243 27.31 -2.24 -21.73
CA SER A 243 27.56 -1.50 -22.96
C SER A 243 26.26 -0.86 -23.43
N LEU A 244 26.32 0.43 -23.75
CA LEU A 244 25.18 1.18 -24.33
C LEU A 244 24.96 0.85 -25.82
N SER A 245 25.45 -0.31 -26.30
CA SER A 245 25.14 -0.82 -27.63
C SER A 245 23.62 -1.05 -27.80
N SER A 246 23.12 -0.94 -29.02
CA SER A 246 21.71 -1.22 -29.33
C SER A 246 21.30 -2.65 -28.95
N SER A 247 22.19 -3.64 -29.15
CA SER A 247 21.93 -5.03 -28.77
C SER A 247 21.74 -5.20 -27.26
N GLN A 248 22.64 -4.64 -26.44
CA GLN A 248 22.49 -4.72 -24.98
C GLN A 248 21.31 -3.91 -24.46
N ARG A 249 20.97 -2.77 -25.08
CA ARG A 249 19.74 -2.03 -24.74
C ARG A 249 18.49 -2.90 -24.94
N ASN A 250 18.37 -3.54 -26.11
CA ASN A 250 17.24 -4.43 -26.39
C ASN A 250 17.18 -5.60 -25.41
N THR A 251 18.33 -6.19 -25.04
CA THR A 251 18.38 -7.24 -24.02
C THR A 251 17.94 -6.74 -22.64
N PHE A 252 18.38 -5.53 -22.26
CA PHE A 252 17.99 -4.91 -20.99
C PHE A 252 16.49 -4.59 -20.96
N ASP A 253 15.96 -3.98 -22.01
CA ASP A 253 14.54 -3.65 -22.12
C ASP A 253 13.68 -4.93 -22.04
N ALA A 254 14.10 -6.01 -22.70
CA ALA A 254 13.42 -7.32 -22.60
C ALA A 254 13.47 -7.91 -21.17
N LEU A 255 14.57 -7.72 -20.43
CA LEU A 255 14.67 -8.16 -19.03
C LEU A 255 13.74 -7.35 -18.11
N VAL A 256 13.67 -6.04 -18.31
CA VAL A 256 12.78 -5.15 -17.56
C VAL A 256 11.31 -5.48 -17.84
N GLU A 257 10.97 -5.67 -19.11
CA GLU A 257 9.62 -6.06 -19.53
C GLU A 257 9.23 -7.42 -18.93
N LYS A 258 10.12 -8.41 -19.02
CA LYS A 258 9.91 -9.73 -18.41
C LYS A 258 9.64 -9.63 -16.91
N ARG A 259 10.49 -8.90 -16.16
CA ARG A 259 10.32 -8.70 -14.71
C ARG A 259 9.01 -8.00 -14.37
N THR A 260 8.63 -6.98 -15.15
CA THR A 260 7.40 -6.22 -14.94
C THR A 260 6.17 -7.11 -15.13
N THR A 261 6.18 -7.94 -16.17
CA THR A 261 5.14 -8.94 -16.44
C THR A 261 5.07 -9.99 -15.34
N GLU A 262 6.21 -10.54 -14.90
CA GLU A 262 6.26 -11.53 -13.81
C GLU A 262 5.67 -10.97 -12.49
N LEU A 263 5.99 -9.72 -12.14
CA LEU A 263 5.42 -9.06 -10.96
C LEU A 263 3.91 -8.82 -11.11
N HIS A 264 3.49 -8.33 -12.29
CA HIS A 264 2.08 -8.11 -12.58
C HIS A 264 1.27 -9.41 -12.47
N ASP A 265 1.73 -10.48 -13.12
CA ASP A 265 1.07 -11.79 -13.13
C ASP A 265 1.05 -12.41 -11.73
N LEU A 266 2.12 -12.25 -10.96
CA LEU A 266 2.16 -12.65 -9.56
C LEU A 266 1.05 -11.95 -8.75
N PHE A 267 0.99 -10.62 -8.79
CA PHE A 267 0.00 -9.87 -8.03
C PHE A 267 -1.43 -10.17 -8.49
N TYR A 268 -1.64 -10.30 -9.81
CA TYR A 268 -2.92 -10.68 -10.38
C TYR A 268 -3.37 -12.07 -9.93
N SER A 269 -2.46 -13.06 -9.88
CA SER A 269 -2.76 -14.42 -9.39
C SER A 269 -3.21 -14.47 -7.93
N LEU A 270 -2.84 -13.43 -7.15
CA LEU A 270 -3.19 -13.27 -5.75
C LEU A 270 -4.41 -12.36 -5.54
N GLY A 271 -5.05 -11.88 -6.63
CA GLY A 271 -6.20 -10.98 -6.59
C GLY A 271 -5.85 -9.55 -6.15
N MET A 272 -4.58 -9.14 -6.30
CA MET A 272 -4.12 -7.80 -5.92
C MET A 272 -4.00 -6.90 -7.14
N ASP A 273 -4.60 -5.71 -7.07
CA ASP A 273 -4.36 -4.65 -8.05
C ASP A 273 -3.00 -4.00 -7.76
N CYS A 274 -2.15 -3.88 -8.78
CA CYS A 274 -0.84 -3.24 -8.65
C CYS A 274 -0.74 -1.93 -9.46
N LEU A 275 0.17 -1.06 -9.04
CA LEU A 275 0.46 0.20 -9.71
C LEU A 275 1.97 0.37 -9.90
N PHE A 276 2.40 0.54 -11.14
CA PHE A 276 3.79 0.87 -11.47
C PHE A 276 3.94 2.39 -11.62
N LEU A 277 4.89 2.98 -10.90
CA LEU A 277 5.16 4.42 -10.93
C LEU A 277 6.62 4.68 -11.29
N LYS A 278 6.83 5.48 -12.34
CA LYS A 278 8.17 5.94 -12.72
C LYS A 278 8.58 7.16 -11.89
N VAL A 279 9.80 7.13 -11.37
CA VAL A 279 10.38 8.24 -10.61
C VAL A 279 10.64 9.40 -11.57
N GLY A 280 9.82 10.46 -11.46
CA GLY A 280 9.92 11.66 -12.30
C GLY A 280 8.64 12.02 -13.02
N GLU A 281 7.71 11.07 -13.19
CA GLU A 281 6.41 11.32 -13.82
C GLU A 281 5.36 11.77 -12.79
N ALA A 282 4.25 12.34 -13.25
CA ALA A 282 3.12 12.66 -12.38
C ALA A 282 2.47 11.36 -11.86
N PHE A 283 2.28 11.27 -10.55
CA PHE A 283 1.78 10.04 -9.89
C PHE A 283 0.31 10.13 -9.45
N ILE A 284 -0.28 11.33 -9.47
CA ILE A 284 -1.65 11.56 -9.03
C ILE A 284 -2.65 10.89 -9.97
N ASP A 285 -2.52 11.09 -11.29
CA ASP A 285 -3.49 10.52 -12.24
C ASP A 285 -3.46 8.99 -12.23
N PRO A 286 -2.30 8.29 -12.24
CA PRO A 286 -2.25 6.84 -12.09
C PRO A 286 -2.89 6.32 -10.79
N LEU A 287 -2.68 7.02 -9.66
CA LEU A 287 -3.35 6.69 -8.39
C LEU A 287 -4.87 6.84 -8.50
N MET A 288 -5.36 7.93 -9.11
CA MET A 288 -6.79 8.14 -9.32
C MET A 288 -7.39 7.05 -10.20
N THR A 289 -6.74 6.71 -11.31
CA THR A 289 -7.19 5.65 -12.22
C THR A 289 -7.22 4.28 -11.54
N LEU A 290 -6.27 4.00 -10.64
CA LEU A 290 -6.30 2.79 -9.81
C LEU A 290 -7.57 2.78 -8.94
N PHE A 291 -7.82 3.84 -8.18
CA PHE A 291 -8.99 3.89 -7.29
C PHE A 291 -10.33 3.89 -8.04
N GLU A 292 -10.41 4.51 -9.22
CA GLU A 292 -11.61 4.49 -10.06
C GLU A 292 -11.93 3.10 -10.60
N ARG A 293 -10.91 2.34 -11.04
CA ARG A 293 -11.08 0.94 -11.46
C ARG A 293 -11.65 0.09 -10.33
N ARG A 294 -11.17 0.32 -9.11
CA ARG A 294 -11.57 -0.40 -7.90
C ARG A 294 -12.97 -0.04 -7.40
N LYS A 295 -13.55 1.08 -7.86
CA LYS A 295 -14.94 1.47 -7.57
C LYS A 295 -15.98 0.73 -8.43
N LYS A 296 -15.58 0.23 -9.60
CA LYS A 296 -16.48 -0.41 -10.58
C LYS A 296 -16.69 -1.91 -10.35
N VAL A 297 -15.93 -2.50 -9.42
CA VAL A 297 -16.00 -3.91 -9.00
C VAL A 297 -16.80 -3.99 -7.70
#